data_AF-A0A815Q619-F1
#
_entry.id   AF-A0A815Q619-F1
#
_cell.length_a   1.000
_cell.length_b   1.000
_cell.length_c   1.000
_cell.angle_alpha   90.00
_cell.angle_beta   90.00
_cell.angle_gamma   90.00
#
_symmetry.space_group_name_H-M   'P 1'
#
loop_
_entity.id
_entity.type
_entity.pdbx_description
1 polymer ?
#
loop_
_entity_poly.entity_id
_entity_poly.type
_entity_poly.pdbx_seq_one_letter_code
_entity_poly.pdbx_strand_id
1 'polypeptide(L)'
;MCASIEFRLFAPRIERAFLIGSFNSWEDIEMFKDNVTGEFSTKINLDDGEYTYKFHILSRTEPNQMIDIIDPYATRVEDDEKGAILMIKNGKKVNGDEYIWKYDGKSLPENRDLIIYEIFIADFTEEGTFRSAITKLDYLAYDLGINCIQLMPIQAFLLGHDWGYTIRHYFSVEPSYGSSEDLKSFIDECHSRGIR
;
A
#
# COMPACT_ATOMS: atom_id res chain seq x y z
N MET A 1 -13.48 -6.93 19.64
CA MET A 1 -13.94 -5.85 20.52
C MET A 1 -14.43 -4.78 19.57
N CYS A 2 -15.72 -4.45 19.61
CA CYS A 2 -16.31 -3.61 18.57
C CYS A 2 -15.81 -2.17 18.71
N ALA A 3 -15.17 -1.63 17.67
CA ALA A 3 -14.59 -0.29 17.66
C ALA A 3 -15.26 0.58 16.60
N SER A 4 -15.45 1.86 16.94
CA SER A 4 -15.96 2.86 16.01
C SER A 4 -14.83 3.34 15.10
N ILE A 5 -14.89 2.91 13.85
CA ILE A 5 -13.89 3.16 12.83
C ILE A 5 -14.40 4.23 11.87
N GLU A 6 -13.64 5.32 11.76
CA GLU A 6 -13.95 6.43 10.87
C GLU A 6 -13.35 6.21 9.48
N PHE A 7 -14.15 6.40 8.44
CA PHE A 7 -13.74 6.41 7.04
C PHE A 7 -13.87 7.82 6.50
N ARG A 8 -12.89 8.24 5.69
CA ARG A 8 -12.83 9.58 5.12
C ARG A 8 -12.48 9.51 3.65
N LEU A 9 -13.08 10.40 2.87
CA LEU A 9 -12.79 10.58 1.46
C LEU A 9 -12.73 12.07 1.13
N PHE A 10 -11.57 12.57 0.72
CA PHE A 10 -11.46 13.92 0.21
C PHE A 10 -11.95 13.97 -1.25
N ALA A 11 -13.16 14.49 -1.46
CA ALA A 11 -13.77 14.58 -2.78
C ALA A 11 -14.64 15.86 -2.90
N PRO A 12 -14.04 17.06 -2.88
CA PRO A 12 -14.78 18.31 -2.75
C PRO A 12 -15.79 18.58 -3.88
N ARG A 13 -15.60 17.96 -5.04
CA ARG A 13 -16.40 18.20 -6.25
C ARG A 13 -17.49 17.16 -6.51
N ILE A 14 -17.59 16.09 -5.72
CA ILE A 14 -18.70 15.13 -5.85
C ILE A 14 -19.85 15.53 -4.92
N GLU A 15 -21.06 15.13 -5.28
CA GLU A 15 -22.27 15.49 -4.53
C GLU A 15 -22.60 14.45 -3.45
N ARG A 16 -22.45 13.16 -3.77
CA ARG A 16 -22.75 12.05 -2.86
C ARG A 16 -21.64 11.00 -2.90
N ALA A 17 -21.38 10.43 -1.73
CA ALA A 17 -20.47 9.31 -1.54
C ALA A 17 -21.07 8.35 -0.52
N PHE A 18 -20.79 7.07 -0.73
CA PHE A 18 -21.17 5.99 0.15
C PHE A 18 -19.94 5.13 0.44
N LEU A 19 -19.94 4.52 1.62
CA LEU A 19 -19.01 3.47 1.99
C LEU A 19 -19.68 2.13 1.71
N ILE A 20 -18.98 1.23 1.01
CA ILE A 20 -19.40 -0.15 0.76
C ILE A 20 -18.27 -1.10 1.16
N GLY A 21 -18.59 -2.29 1.65
CA GLY A 21 -17.55 -3.28 1.97
C GLY A 21 -18.07 -4.65 2.41
N SER A 22 -17.14 -5.53 2.77
CA SER A 22 -17.47 -6.89 3.20
C SER A 22 -18.31 -6.95 4.48
N PHE A 23 -18.22 -5.92 5.33
CA PHE A 23 -18.96 -5.82 6.60
C PHE A 23 -20.44 -5.46 6.46
N ASN A 24 -20.90 -5.08 5.27
CA ASN A 24 -22.30 -4.71 5.02
C ASN A 24 -22.85 -5.30 3.71
N SER A 25 -22.29 -6.42 3.26
CA SER A 25 -22.69 -7.08 2.00
C SER A 25 -22.63 -6.15 0.78
N TRP A 26 -21.72 -5.16 0.79
CA TRP A 26 -21.56 -4.16 -0.27
C TRP A 26 -22.77 -3.26 -0.50
N GLU A 27 -23.65 -3.09 0.49
CA GLU A 27 -24.75 -2.13 0.44
C GLU A 27 -24.27 -0.69 0.72
N ASP A 28 -25.00 0.32 0.24
CA ASP A 28 -24.63 1.72 0.42
C ASP A 28 -24.78 2.19 1.87
N ILE A 29 -23.68 2.69 2.46
CA ILE A 29 -23.74 3.49 3.69
C ILE A 29 -23.40 4.93 3.39
N GLU A 30 -24.36 5.83 3.62
CA GLU A 30 -24.18 7.25 3.34
C GLU A 30 -23.00 7.86 4.11
N MET A 31 -22.19 8.64 3.39
CA MET A 31 -21.14 9.47 3.97
C MET A 31 -21.58 10.93 3.96
N PHE A 32 -21.24 11.65 5.01
CA PHE A 32 -21.62 13.05 5.19
C PHE A 32 -20.49 13.97 4.76
N LYS A 33 -20.81 14.92 3.87
CA LYS A 33 -19.86 15.91 3.38
C LYS A 33 -19.74 17.09 4.34
N ASP A 34 -18.52 17.40 4.75
CA ASP A 34 -18.18 18.70 5.31
C ASP A 34 -18.10 19.72 4.17
N ASN A 35 -18.99 20.71 4.18
CA ASN A 35 -19.07 21.73 3.13
C ASN A 35 -17.91 22.73 3.12
N VAL A 36 -17.12 22.82 4.20
CA VAL A 36 -15.94 23.69 4.29
C VAL A 36 -14.73 22.99 3.69
N THR A 37 -14.47 21.75 4.10
CA THR A 37 -13.28 21.00 3.67
C THR A 37 -13.51 20.23 2.37
N GLY A 38 -14.75 19.83 2.08
CA GLY A 38 -15.09 18.93 0.99
C GLY A 38 -14.75 17.47 1.25
N GLU A 39 -14.43 17.13 2.51
CA GLU A 39 -14.23 15.76 2.96
C GLU A 39 -15.58 15.09 3.27
N PHE A 40 -15.72 13.83 2.86
CA PHE A 40 -16.82 12.95 3.25
C PHE A 40 -16.35 12.08 4.41
N SER A 41 -17.20 11.86 5.41
CA SER A 41 -16.91 10.90 6.48
C SER A 41 -18.12 10.09 6.94
N THR A 42 -17.84 8.90 7.46
CA THR A 42 -18.82 8.06 8.17
C THR A 42 -18.10 7.20 9.20
N LYS A 43 -18.84 6.66 10.18
CA LYS A 43 -18.29 5.80 11.24
C LYS A 43 -19.04 4.48 11.29
N ILE A 44 -18.30 3.38 11.22
CA ILE A 44 -18.84 2.02 11.33
C ILE A 44 -18.25 1.34 12.55
N ASN A 45 -19.09 0.59 13.25
CA ASN A 45 -18.66 -0.27 14.34
C ASN A 45 -18.21 -1.61 13.75
N LEU A 46 -16.92 -1.91 13.86
CA LEU A 46 -16.30 -3.12 13.33
C LEU A 46 -15.56 -3.86 14.44
N ASP A 47 -15.57 -5.19 14.39
CA ASP A 47 -14.75 -6.02 15.26
C ASP A 47 -13.31 -6.12 14.73
N ASP A 48 -12.42 -6.73 15.52
CA ASP A 48 -11.08 -7.05 15.06
C ASP A 48 -11.18 -8.06 13.91
N GLY A 49 -10.47 -7.81 12.81
CA GLY A 49 -10.56 -8.61 11.59
C GLY A 49 -9.97 -7.91 10.36
N GLU A 50 -10.02 -8.62 9.25
CA GLU A 50 -9.70 -8.12 7.92
C GLU A 50 -11.01 -7.82 7.17
N TYR A 51 -11.08 -6.65 6.55
CA TYR A 51 -12.24 -6.19 5.77
C TYR A 51 -11.79 -5.64 4.42
N THR A 52 -12.61 -5.82 3.40
CA THR A 52 -12.44 -5.17 2.10
C THR A 52 -13.50 -4.09 1.94
N TYR A 53 -13.13 -2.95 1.36
CA TYR A 53 -14.04 -1.82 1.18
C TYR A 53 -13.68 -0.94 -0.01
N LYS A 54 -14.63 -0.12 -0.42
CA LYS A 54 -14.51 0.92 -1.44
C LYS A 54 -15.38 2.12 -1.08
N PHE A 55 -15.22 3.20 -1.86
CA PHE A 55 -16.19 4.28 -1.91
C PHE A 55 -17.02 4.17 -3.18
N HIS A 56 -18.34 4.20 -3.02
CA HIS A 56 -19.30 4.28 -4.12
C HIS A 56 -19.70 5.75 -4.28
N ILE A 57 -19.39 6.36 -5.42
CA ILE A 57 -19.52 7.80 -5.61
C ILE A 57 -20.33 8.14 -6.85
N LEU A 58 -21.00 9.30 -6.82
CA LEU A 58 -21.64 9.84 -8.00
C LEU A 58 -20.58 10.38 -8.97
N SER A 59 -20.57 9.86 -10.20
CA SER A 59 -19.66 10.27 -11.27
C SER A 59 -19.87 11.75 -11.63
N ARG A 60 -18.76 12.43 -11.91
CA ARG A 60 -18.78 13.84 -12.37
C ARG A 60 -18.86 13.97 -13.89
N THR A 61 -18.51 12.92 -14.62
CA THR A 61 -18.42 12.94 -16.08
C THR A 61 -19.62 12.26 -16.73
N GLU A 62 -20.25 11.32 -16.02
CA GLU A 62 -21.41 10.58 -16.48
C GLU A 62 -22.59 10.83 -15.52
N PRO A 63 -23.57 11.67 -15.91
CA PRO A 63 -24.69 12.02 -15.05
C PRO A 63 -25.46 10.78 -14.56
N ASN A 64 -25.78 10.75 -13.27
CA ASN A 64 -26.51 9.66 -12.59
C ASN A 64 -25.79 8.30 -12.57
N GLN A 65 -24.55 8.21 -13.05
CA GLN A 65 -23.77 6.99 -12.92
C GLN A 65 -23.07 6.99 -11.56
N MET A 66 -23.21 5.89 -10.84
CA MET A 66 -22.37 5.62 -9.69
C MET A 66 -21.15 4.81 -10.11
N ILE A 67 -20.00 5.13 -9.54
CA ILE A 67 -18.73 4.43 -9.78
C ILE A 67 -18.09 4.05 -8.46
N ASP A 68 -17.41 2.92 -8.46
CA ASP A 68 -16.61 2.48 -7.34
C ASP A 68 -15.20 3.00 -7.46
N ILE A 69 -14.68 3.58 -6.39
CA ILE A 69 -13.27 3.94 -6.27
C ILE A 69 -12.67 3.29 -5.03
N ILE A 70 -11.41 2.90 -5.14
CA ILE A 70 -10.61 2.42 -4.01
C ILE A 70 -10.14 3.63 -3.22
N ASP A 71 -9.97 3.47 -1.90
CA ASP A 71 -9.45 4.54 -1.05
C ASP A 71 -8.08 5.04 -1.60
N PRO A 72 -7.97 6.33 -1.98
CA PRO A 72 -6.71 6.90 -2.44
C PRO A 72 -5.57 6.80 -1.41
N TYR A 73 -5.91 6.64 -0.13
CA TYR A 73 -4.99 6.47 1.00
C TYR A 73 -4.88 5.01 1.47
N ALA A 74 -5.42 4.04 0.71
CA ALA A 74 -5.28 2.62 1.04
C ALA A 74 -3.80 2.24 1.17
N THR A 75 -3.43 1.67 2.32
CA THR A 75 -2.08 1.14 2.55
C THR A 75 -1.91 -0.31 2.11
N ARG A 76 -3.03 -0.96 1.76
CA ARG A 76 -3.07 -2.31 1.21
C ARG A 76 -4.27 -2.41 0.28
N VAL A 77 -4.06 -3.00 -0.90
CA VAL A 77 -5.10 -3.29 -1.89
C VAL A 77 -5.06 -4.78 -2.25
N GLU A 78 -6.17 -5.31 -2.77
CA GLU A 78 -6.20 -6.67 -3.33
C GLU A 78 -5.40 -6.74 -4.65
N ASP A 79 -4.77 -7.89 -4.95
CA ASP A 79 -3.94 -8.13 -6.15
C ASP A 79 -4.69 -7.87 -7.47
N ASP A 80 -6.02 -8.01 -7.48
CA ASP A 80 -6.87 -7.77 -8.65
C ASP A 80 -7.55 -6.39 -8.62
N GLU A 81 -7.05 -5.49 -7.76
CA GLU A 81 -7.59 -4.14 -7.54
C GLU A 81 -9.09 -4.15 -7.20
N LYS A 82 -9.61 -5.22 -6.57
CA LYS A 82 -11.02 -5.30 -6.19
C LYS A 82 -11.39 -4.53 -4.94
N GLY A 83 -10.44 -3.93 -4.21
CA GLY A 83 -10.78 -3.16 -3.01
C GLY A 83 -9.56 -2.75 -2.20
N ALA A 84 -9.80 -1.81 -1.27
CA ALA A 84 -8.86 -1.52 -0.20
C ALA A 84 -9.03 -2.55 0.91
N ILE A 85 -7.92 -3.00 1.50
CA ILE A 85 -7.90 -3.90 2.64
C ILE A 85 -7.70 -3.09 3.91
N LEU A 86 -8.61 -3.29 4.87
CA LEU A 86 -8.56 -2.71 6.21
C LEU A 86 -8.32 -3.82 7.23
N MET A 87 -7.31 -3.64 8.07
CA MET A 87 -7.09 -4.47 9.26
C MET A 87 -7.48 -3.72 10.53
N ILE A 88 -8.22 -4.39 11.41
CA ILE A 88 -8.57 -3.90 12.73
C ILE A 88 -7.98 -4.84 13.77
N LYS A 89 -7.19 -4.29 14.69
CA LYS A 89 -6.56 -5.02 15.79
C LYS A 89 -6.64 -4.18 17.05
N ASN A 90 -7.12 -4.77 18.15
CA ASN A 90 -7.35 -4.08 19.42
C ASN A 90 -8.21 -2.81 19.24
N GLY A 91 -9.21 -2.88 18.37
CA GLY A 91 -10.14 -1.78 18.09
C GLY A 91 -9.55 -0.57 17.36
N LYS A 92 -8.43 -0.73 16.63
CA LYS A 92 -7.81 0.33 15.84
C LYS A 92 -7.51 -0.14 14.43
N LYS A 93 -7.60 0.77 13.44
CA LYS A 93 -7.04 0.54 12.11
C LYS A 93 -5.53 0.33 12.25
N VAL A 94 -5.00 -0.73 11.65
CA VAL A 94 -3.57 -1.00 11.61
C VAL A 94 -3.09 -1.15 10.16
N ASN A 95 -1.95 -0.57 9.85
CA ASN A 95 -1.34 -0.61 8.52
C ASN A 95 -0.25 -1.69 8.48
N GLY A 96 -0.66 -2.91 8.83
CA GLY A 96 0.26 -4.01 9.13
C GLY A 96 0.64 -4.10 10.61
N ASP A 97 1.45 -5.11 10.94
CA ASP A 97 1.99 -5.29 12.29
C ASP A 97 3.13 -4.28 12.58
N GLU A 98 3.37 -4.02 13.87
CA GLU A 98 4.55 -3.26 14.30
C GLU A 98 5.81 -3.98 13.83
N TYR A 99 6.61 -3.30 13.00
CA TYR A 99 7.88 -3.82 12.52
C TYR A 99 9.01 -3.35 13.43
N ILE A 100 9.73 -4.28 14.03
CA ILE A 100 10.88 -4.00 14.89
C ILE A 100 12.15 -4.07 14.03
N TRP A 101 12.67 -2.90 13.65
CA TRP A 101 13.91 -2.80 12.88
C TRP A 101 15.13 -3.29 13.67
N LYS A 102 15.97 -4.10 13.03
CA LYS A 102 17.19 -4.63 13.64
C LYS A 102 18.42 -3.78 13.32
N TYR A 103 18.42 -3.09 12.17
CA TYR A 103 19.60 -2.42 11.64
C TYR A 103 19.39 -0.92 11.30
N ASP A 104 18.33 -0.28 11.81
CA ASP A 104 18.01 1.14 11.56
C ASP A 104 19.13 2.13 11.96
N GLY A 105 19.91 1.79 12.99
CA GLY A 105 21.04 2.61 13.46
C GLY A 105 22.35 2.39 12.71
N LYS A 106 22.38 1.55 11.67
CA LYS A 106 23.62 1.23 10.96
C LYS A 106 24.03 2.37 10.03
N SER A 107 25.29 2.77 10.11
CA SER A 107 25.86 3.75 9.17
C SER A 107 25.88 3.14 7.76
N LEU A 108 25.29 3.85 6.81
CA LEU A 108 25.24 3.49 5.39
C LEU A 108 26.13 4.44 4.57
N PRO A 109 26.52 4.06 3.34
CA PRO A 109 27.36 4.90 2.49
C PRO A 109 26.75 6.27 2.18
N GLU A 110 27.61 7.28 2.09
CA GLU A 110 27.25 8.63 1.68
C GLU A 110 26.95 8.70 0.18
N ASN A 111 26.21 9.73 -0.25
CA ASN A 111 25.77 9.87 -1.65
C ASN A 111 26.90 9.80 -2.68
N ARG A 112 28.10 10.28 -2.34
CA ARG A 112 29.27 10.31 -3.24
C ARG A 112 29.95 8.94 -3.41
N ASP A 113 29.66 8.00 -2.51
CA ASP A 113 30.33 6.70 -2.42
C ASP A 113 29.43 5.57 -2.96
N LEU A 114 28.26 5.91 -3.51
CA LEU A 114 27.28 4.92 -3.97
C LEU A 114 27.69 4.22 -5.26
N ILE A 115 27.53 2.91 -5.25
CA ILE A 115 27.53 2.04 -6.41
C ILE A 115 26.12 1.43 -6.44
N ILE A 116 25.29 1.99 -7.31
CA ILE A 116 23.84 1.73 -7.35
C ILE A 116 23.56 0.55 -8.29
N TYR A 117 22.78 -0.42 -7.80
CA TYR A 117 22.19 -1.48 -8.61
C TYR A 117 20.67 -1.29 -8.66
N GLU A 118 20.13 -1.05 -9.85
CA GLU A 118 18.67 -0.91 -10.03
C GLU A 118 17.99 -2.27 -10.12
N ILE A 119 16.87 -2.44 -9.40
CA ILE A 119 16.12 -3.70 -9.33
C ILE A 119 14.65 -3.47 -9.69
N PHE A 120 14.18 -4.27 -10.65
CA PHE A 120 12.77 -4.54 -10.84
C PHE A 120 12.41 -5.82 -10.08
N ILE A 121 11.64 -5.70 -8.99
CA ILE A 121 11.39 -6.83 -8.07
C ILE A 121 10.75 -8.02 -8.79
N ALA A 122 9.80 -7.76 -9.70
CA ALA A 122 9.06 -8.80 -10.42
C ALA A 122 9.96 -9.74 -11.24
N ASP A 123 11.04 -9.22 -11.83
CA ASP A 123 11.91 -9.97 -12.75
C ASP A 123 13.27 -10.33 -12.13
N PHE A 124 13.55 -9.89 -10.90
CA PHE A 124 14.86 -10.08 -10.28
C PHE A 124 15.12 -11.53 -9.84
N THR A 125 14.06 -12.24 -9.44
CA THR A 125 14.09 -13.68 -9.18
C THR A 125 12.88 -14.35 -9.83
N GLU A 126 12.87 -15.69 -9.89
CA GLU A 126 11.76 -16.44 -10.47
C GLU A 126 10.42 -16.17 -9.78
N GLU A 127 10.43 -15.98 -8.46
CA GLU A 127 9.23 -15.68 -7.68
C GLU A 127 8.82 -14.20 -7.72
N GLY A 128 9.74 -13.29 -8.06
CA GLY A 128 9.42 -11.87 -8.20
C GLY A 128 8.97 -11.15 -6.92
N THR A 129 9.50 -11.53 -5.74
CA THR A 129 9.08 -10.98 -4.44
C THR A 129 10.23 -10.34 -3.65
N PHE A 130 9.90 -9.50 -2.66
CA PHE A 130 10.90 -9.00 -1.71
C PHE A 130 11.62 -10.13 -0.96
N ARG A 131 10.89 -11.17 -0.55
CA ARG A 131 11.46 -12.32 0.17
C ARG A 131 12.47 -13.08 -0.67
N SER A 132 12.16 -13.33 -1.95
CA SER A 132 13.08 -14.01 -2.85
C SER A 132 14.28 -13.12 -3.20
N ALA A 133 14.08 -11.80 -3.33
CA ALA A 133 15.16 -10.84 -3.54
C ALA A 133 16.19 -10.83 -2.40
N ILE A 134 15.77 -11.03 -1.13
CA ILE A 134 16.68 -11.14 0.02
C ILE A 134 17.75 -12.22 -0.20
N THR A 135 17.38 -13.33 -0.87
CA THR A 135 18.31 -14.47 -1.12
C THR A 135 19.49 -14.10 -2.02
N LYS A 136 19.43 -12.97 -2.73
CA LYS A 136 20.49 -12.48 -3.62
C LYS A 136 21.35 -11.39 -3.00
N LEU A 137 21.01 -10.89 -1.81
CA LEU A 137 21.71 -9.75 -1.21
C LEU A 137 23.18 -10.05 -0.88
N ASP A 138 23.53 -11.30 -0.53
CA ASP A 138 24.92 -11.69 -0.29
C ASP A 138 25.76 -11.59 -1.57
N TYR A 139 25.20 -12.06 -2.70
CA TYR A 139 25.84 -11.90 -4.01
C TYR A 139 26.01 -10.42 -4.37
N LEU A 140 24.97 -9.60 -4.19
CA LEU A 140 25.05 -8.17 -4.49
C LEU A 140 26.11 -7.46 -3.62
N ALA A 141 26.08 -7.70 -2.31
CA ALA A 141 26.97 -7.04 -1.36
C ALA A 141 28.43 -7.47 -1.49
N TYR A 142 28.68 -8.78 -1.59
CA TYR A 142 30.03 -9.33 -1.40
C TYR A 142 30.70 -9.78 -2.69
N ASP A 143 29.94 -10.30 -3.65
CA ASP A 143 30.50 -10.79 -4.92
C ASP A 143 30.53 -9.67 -5.98
N LEU A 144 29.42 -8.94 -6.13
CA LEU A 144 29.30 -7.84 -7.07
C LEU A 144 29.87 -6.52 -6.50
N GLY A 145 29.78 -6.34 -5.17
CA GLY A 145 30.36 -5.20 -4.46
C GLY A 145 29.53 -3.91 -4.55
N ILE A 146 28.22 -4.01 -4.76
CA ILE A 146 27.33 -2.84 -4.72
C ILE A 146 27.03 -2.46 -3.28
N ASN A 147 26.65 -1.20 -3.06
CA ASN A 147 26.36 -0.68 -1.73
C ASN A 147 25.07 0.15 -1.67
N CYS A 148 24.32 0.19 -2.76
CA CYS A 148 23.02 0.81 -2.83
C CYS A 148 22.11 0.07 -3.82
N ILE A 149 20.86 -0.12 -3.46
CA ILE A 149 19.82 -0.64 -4.36
C ILE A 149 18.85 0.48 -4.68
N GLN A 150 18.63 0.72 -5.97
CA GLN A 150 17.52 1.54 -6.44
C GLN A 150 16.36 0.61 -6.81
N LEU A 151 15.27 0.69 -6.06
CA LEU A 151 14.05 -0.02 -6.43
C LEU A 151 13.36 0.76 -7.56
N MET A 152 12.98 0.05 -8.62
CA MET A 152 11.92 0.49 -9.53
C MET A 152 10.59 0.63 -8.77
N PRO A 153 9.54 1.25 -9.34
CA PRO A 153 8.30 1.51 -8.61
C PRO A 153 7.77 0.26 -7.87
N ILE A 154 7.47 0.45 -6.59
CA ILE A 154 6.99 -0.60 -5.67
C ILE A 154 5.58 -0.34 -5.18
N GLN A 155 4.98 0.78 -5.58
CA GLN A 155 3.60 1.13 -5.27
C GLN A 155 2.66 0.31 -6.16
N ALA A 156 1.48 -0.05 -5.66
CA ALA A 156 0.56 -0.88 -6.44
C ALA A 156 0.10 -0.19 -7.73
N PHE A 157 0.13 -0.96 -8.80
CA PHE A 157 -0.11 -0.51 -10.17
C PHE A 157 -0.87 -1.57 -10.97
N LEU A 158 -1.36 -1.18 -12.16
CA LEU A 158 -1.99 -2.15 -13.05
C LEU A 158 -0.91 -3.00 -13.74
N LEU A 159 -0.78 -4.26 -13.31
CA LEU A 159 0.17 -5.22 -13.86
C LEU A 159 0.11 -5.27 -15.40
N GLY A 160 1.30 -5.35 -16.02
CA GLY A 160 1.47 -5.61 -17.46
C GLY A 160 1.58 -4.38 -18.37
N HIS A 161 1.51 -3.16 -17.84
CA HIS A 161 1.46 -1.97 -18.68
C HIS A 161 2.73 -1.12 -18.76
N ASP A 162 3.62 -1.10 -17.75
CA ASP A 162 4.81 -0.20 -17.80
C ASP A 162 5.89 -0.37 -16.70
N TRP A 163 6.14 -1.56 -16.17
CA TRP A 163 7.12 -1.78 -15.07
C TRP A 163 6.84 -0.96 -13.79
N GLY A 164 5.58 -0.57 -13.58
CA GLY A 164 5.12 0.06 -12.35
C GLY A 164 5.09 1.59 -12.37
N TYR A 165 5.44 2.23 -13.49
CA TYR A 165 5.44 3.69 -13.59
C TYR A 165 4.02 4.31 -13.64
N THR A 166 2.97 3.53 -13.91
CA THR A 166 1.56 3.95 -13.90
C THR A 166 0.95 3.53 -12.56
N ILE A 167 1.40 4.20 -11.52
CA ILE A 167 0.96 3.97 -10.15
C ILE A 167 -0.52 4.31 -10.00
N ARG A 168 -1.27 3.42 -9.34
CA ARG A 168 -2.67 3.66 -8.96
C ARG A 168 -2.84 3.90 -7.47
N HIS A 169 -2.11 3.17 -6.63
CA HIS A 169 -2.23 3.25 -5.18
C HIS A 169 -0.90 3.62 -4.54
N TYR A 170 -0.69 4.92 -4.37
CA TYR A 170 0.57 5.49 -3.89
C TYR A 170 1.01 5.02 -2.49
N PHE A 171 0.07 4.58 -1.65
CA PHE A 171 0.33 4.20 -0.27
C PHE A 171 0.35 2.68 -0.06
N SER A 172 0.02 1.89 -1.07
CA SER A 172 0.09 0.43 -1.02
C SER A 172 1.34 -0.05 -1.73
N VAL A 173 2.02 -1.03 -1.13
CA VAL A 173 3.02 -1.83 -1.86
C VAL A 173 2.27 -2.68 -2.91
N GLU A 174 2.93 -2.91 -4.04
CA GLU A 174 2.46 -3.82 -5.09
C GLU A 174 2.22 -5.22 -4.50
N PRO A 175 0.97 -5.70 -4.44
CA PRO A 175 0.64 -6.92 -3.72
C PRO A 175 1.37 -8.17 -4.23
N SER A 176 1.66 -8.23 -5.53
CA SER A 176 2.41 -9.35 -6.12
C SER A 176 3.87 -9.44 -5.63
N TYR A 177 4.44 -8.35 -5.11
CA TYR A 177 5.81 -8.34 -4.56
C TYR A 177 5.86 -8.84 -3.11
N GLY A 178 4.71 -8.91 -2.44
CA GLY A 178 4.56 -9.25 -1.03
C GLY A 178 3.93 -8.14 -0.19
N SER A 179 4.00 -8.30 1.12
CA SER A 179 3.42 -7.36 2.09
C SER A 179 4.32 -6.15 2.36
N SER A 180 3.77 -5.13 3.02
CA SER A 180 4.56 -3.99 3.53
C SER A 180 5.66 -4.43 4.49
N GLU A 181 5.42 -5.50 5.25
CA GLU A 181 6.35 -6.14 6.17
C GLU A 181 7.47 -6.85 5.43
N ASP A 182 7.20 -7.42 4.27
CA ASP A 182 8.23 -8.03 3.42
C ASP A 182 9.15 -6.96 2.83
N LEU A 183 8.62 -5.81 2.42
CA LEU A 183 9.42 -4.65 2.02
C LEU A 183 10.30 -4.15 3.18
N LYS A 184 9.72 -3.97 4.38
CA LYS A 184 10.50 -3.57 5.57
C LYS A 184 11.60 -4.59 5.87
N SER A 185 11.30 -5.89 5.77
CA SER A 185 12.30 -6.95 5.93
C SER A 185 13.39 -6.91 4.88
N PHE A 186 13.06 -6.63 3.63
CA PHE A 186 14.05 -6.46 2.57
C PHE A 186 14.99 -5.28 2.86
N ILE A 187 14.44 -4.13 3.29
CA ILE A 187 15.23 -2.95 3.67
C ILE A 187 16.14 -3.26 4.86
N ASP A 188 15.62 -3.90 5.92
CA ASP A 188 16.41 -4.24 7.10
C ASP A 188 17.55 -5.22 6.76
N GLU A 189 17.30 -6.18 5.86
CA GLU A 189 18.33 -7.10 5.36
C GLU A 189 19.33 -6.46 4.38
N CYS A 190 18.95 -5.40 3.66
CA CYS A 190 19.90 -4.56 2.92
C CYS A 190 20.83 -3.83 3.89
N HIS A 191 20.25 -3.18 4.91
CA HIS A 191 21.00 -2.48 5.94
C HIS A 191 21.96 -3.43 6.66
N SER A 192 21.52 -4.66 6.99
CA SER A 192 22.37 -5.68 7.63
C SER A 192 23.66 -5.98 6.85
N ARG A 193 23.65 -5.76 5.53
CA ARG A 193 24.78 -5.92 4.60
C ARG A 193 25.49 -4.63 4.21
N GLY A 194 25.04 -3.48 4.72
CA GLY A 194 25.60 -2.17 4.39
C GLY A 194 25.16 -1.64 3.02
N ILE A 195 24.08 -2.21 2.48
CA ILE A 195 23.41 -1.73 1.29
C ILE A 195 22.40 -0.67 1.72
N ARG A 196 22.45 0.49 1.07
CA ARG A 196 21.46 1.56 1.21
C ARG A 196 20.28 1.42 0.28
#